data_AF-A0A8C3J9T4-F1
#
_entry.id   AF-A0A8C3J9T4-F1
#
_cell.length_a   1.000
_cell.length_b   1.000
_cell.length_c   1.000
_cell.angle_alpha   90.00
_cell.angle_beta   90.00
_cell.angle_gamma   90.00
#
_symmetry.space_group_name_H-M   'P 1'
#
loop_
_entity.id
_entity.type
_entity.pdbx_description
1 polymer ?
#
loop_
_entity_poly.entity_id
_entity_poly.type
_entity_poly.pdbx_seq_one_letter_code
_entity_poly.pdbx_strand_id
1 'polypeptide(L)'
;MPSPVRRPPGPPGLTPLPADGSALLRAVAQGKFRLTRLLLEGGAYINEGNAAGQTPLMAACRGGYADPPEQPRMVRYLLENGADPNIPDKTGKTALMHACAERAGPAVATVLLAHGADPSARDYAGASALVYAINRGDRETLQVLLDASWGGDARGD
;
A
#
# COMPACT_ATOMS: atom_id res chain seq x y z
N MET A 1 17.92 5.55 13.35
CA MET A 1 18.16 5.24 11.92
C MET A 1 17.53 3.88 11.67
N PRO A 2 16.61 3.70 10.71
CA PRO A 2 16.09 2.37 10.42
C PRO A 2 17.21 1.55 9.77
N SER A 3 17.40 0.34 10.28
CA SER A 3 18.42 -0.60 9.81
C SER A 3 18.22 -0.91 8.32
N PRO A 4 19.29 -1.01 7.51
CA PRO A 4 19.14 -1.47 6.13
C PRO A 4 18.64 -2.91 6.16
N VAL A 5 17.43 -3.15 5.66
CA VAL A 5 16.88 -4.48 5.44
C VAL A 5 17.86 -5.23 4.55
N ARG A 6 18.55 -6.22 5.14
CA ARG A 6 19.62 -6.96 4.49
C ARG A 6 19.03 -7.77 3.33
N ARG A 7 19.34 -7.41 2.09
CA ARG A 7 18.97 -8.18 0.89
C ARG A 7 19.61 -9.58 0.97
N PRO A 8 18.85 -10.70 1.04
CA PRO A 8 19.43 -12.02 0.86
C PRO A 8 20.05 -12.17 -0.54
N PRO A 9 21.08 -13.04 -0.69
CA PRO A 9 21.69 -13.30 -1.99
C PRO A 9 20.65 -13.88 -2.94
N GLY A 10 20.53 -13.30 -4.15
CA GLY A 10 19.64 -13.79 -5.19
C GLY A 10 20.03 -15.19 -5.69
N PRO A 11 19.11 -15.91 -6.36
CA PRO A 11 19.40 -17.23 -6.92
C PRO A 11 20.58 -17.15 -7.93
N PRO A 12 21.51 -18.11 -7.89
CA PRO A 12 22.68 -18.10 -8.78
C PRO A 12 22.23 -18.25 -10.24
N GLY A 13 22.65 -17.31 -11.10
CA GLY A 13 22.46 -17.41 -12.56
C GLY A 13 21.42 -16.47 -13.18
N LEU A 14 20.70 -15.67 -12.39
CA LEU A 14 19.84 -14.60 -12.91
C LEU A 14 20.48 -13.25 -12.60
N THR A 15 20.76 -12.46 -13.64
CA THR A 15 21.19 -11.07 -13.47
C THR A 15 20.19 -10.35 -12.55
N PRO A 16 20.64 -9.64 -11.51
CA PRO A 16 19.75 -8.86 -10.66
C PRO A 16 18.89 -7.97 -11.55
N LEU A 17 17.56 -8.12 -11.46
CA LEU A 17 16.63 -7.13 -12.01
C LEU A 17 17.07 -5.74 -11.52
N PRO A 18 16.92 -4.67 -12.35
CA PRO A 18 17.39 -3.32 -12.00
C PRO A 18 17.11 -3.01 -10.53
N ALA A 19 18.19 -2.71 -9.81
CA ALA A 19 18.29 -2.78 -8.35
C ALA A 19 17.50 -1.71 -7.58
N ASP A 20 16.56 -1.04 -8.24
CA ASP A 20 15.84 0.14 -7.75
C ASP A 20 14.41 -0.15 -7.26
N GLY A 21 13.99 -1.42 -7.21
CA GLY A 21 12.61 -1.81 -6.86
C GLY A 21 11.57 -1.35 -7.90
N SER A 22 11.99 -0.61 -8.92
CA SER A 22 11.14 0.11 -9.86
C SER A 22 10.28 -0.80 -10.73
N ALA A 23 10.75 -2.02 -11.03
CA ALA A 23 10.02 -2.94 -11.90
C ALA A 23 8.69 -3.40 -11.27
N LEU A 24 8.73 -3.82 -10.00
CA LEU A 24 7.54 -4.24 -9.26
C LEU A 24 6.59 -3.06 -9.05
N LEU A 25 7.13 -1.90 -8.64
CA LEU A 25 6.32 -0.68 -8.47
C LEU A 25 5.60 -0.29 -9.76
N ARG A 26 6.30 -0.30 -10.92
CA ARG A 26 5.69 0.05 -12.21
C ARG A 26 4.65 -0.95 -12.66
N ALA A 27 4.88 -2.25 -12.45
CA ALA A 27 3.91 -3.29 -12.78
C ALA A 27 2.61 -3.12 -11.96
N VAL A 28 2.77 -2.87 -10.65
CA VAL A 28 1.65 -2.64 -9.73
C VAL A 28 0.90 -1.35 -10.06
N ALA A 29 1.60 -0.23 -10.27
CA ALA A 29 0.97 1.05 -10.60
C ALA A 29 0.15 1.02 -11.91
N GLN A 30 0.48 0.09 -12.82
CA GLN A 30 -0.23 -0.14 -14.08
C GLN A 30 -1.28 -1.25 -14.01
N GLY A 31 -1.50 -1.85 -12.83
CA GLY A 31 -2.46 -2.95 -12.67
C GLY A 31 -2.08 -4.26 -13.35
N LYS A 32 -0.81 -4.44 -13.75
CA LYS A 32 -0.35 -5.62 -14.50
C LYS A 32 -0.20 -6.85 -13.61
N PHE A 33 -1.33 -7.41 -13.15
CA PHE A 33 -1.39 -8.50 -12.17
C PHE A 33 -0.50 -9.70 -12.51
N ARG A 34 -0.50 -10.15 -13.77
CA ARG A 34 0.36 -11.26 -14.22
C ARG A 34 1.84 -10.94 -14.08
N LEU A 35 2.27 -9.72 -14.40
CA LEU A 35 3.66 -9.31 -14.25
C LEU A 35 4.04 -9.14 -12.78
N THR A 36 3.16 -8.55 -11.96
CA THR A 36 3.36 -8.45 -10.51
C THR A 36 3.62 -9.82 -9.91
N ARG A 37 2.79 -10.81 -10.25
CA ARG A 37 2.94 -12.19 -9.80
C ARG A 37 4.28 -12.80 -10.21
N LEU A 38 4.64 -12.69 -11.48
CA LEU A 38 5.93 -13.23 -11.98
C LEU A 38 7.13 -12.57 -11.31
N LEU A 39 7.07 -11.27 -11.02
CA LEU A 39 8.15 -10.56 -10.33
C LEU A 39 8.29 -11.03 -8.87
N LEU A 40 7.19 -11.23 -8.15
CA LEU A 40 7.23 -11.75 -6.78
C LEU A 40 7.72 -13.20 -6.73
N GLU A 41 7.23 -14.06 -7.64
CA GLU A 41 7.71 -15.45 -7.80
C GLU A 41 9.20 -15.48 -8.18
N GLY A 42 9.67 -14.48 -8.94
CA GLY A 42 11.08 -14.28 -9.29
C GLY A 42 11.96 -13.68 -8.19
N GLY A 43 11.43 -13.47 -6.98
CA GLY A 43 12.18 -12.99 -5.82
C GLY A 43 12.24 -11.47 -5.68
N ALA A 44 11.36 -10.71 -6.34
CA ALA A 44 11.23 -9.27 -6.07
C ALA A 44 10.76 -9.03 -4.63
N TYR A 45 11.39 -8.08 -3.94
CA TYR A 45 11.05 -7.76 -2.56
C TYR A 45 9.77 -6.92 -2.48
N ILE A 46 8.74 -7.47 -1.83
CA ILE A 46 7.40 -6.86 -1.77
C ILE A 46 7.32 -5.57 -0.95
N ASN A 47 8.26 -5.36 -0.03
CA ASN A 47 8.34 -4.19 0.86
C ASN A 47 9.46 -3.22 0.47
N GLU A 48 10.19 -3.49 -0.62
CA GLU A 48 11.27 -2.62 -1.07
C GLU A 48 10.70 -1.38 -1.76
N GLY A 49 11.01 -0.21 -1.19
CA GLY A 49 10.57 1.06 -1.75
C GLY A 49 11.54 1.65 -2.78
N ASN A 50 11.03 2.56 -3.61
CA ASN A 50 11.88 3.34 -4.53
C ASN A 50 12.69 4.43 -3.78
N ALA A 51 13.38 5.29 -4.53
CA ALA A 51 14.13 6.41 -3.97
C ALA A 51 13.29 7.42 -3.15
N ALA A 52 11.96 7.42 -3.27
CA ALA A 52 11.05 8.21 -2.44
C ALA A 52 10.53 7.44 -1.21
N GLY A 53 10.95 6.19 -1.00
CA GLY A 53 10.44 5.31 0.05
C GLY A 53 9.08 4.69 -0.28
N GLN A 54 8.59 4.83 -1.51
CA GLN A 54 7.26 4.34 -1.88
C GLN A 54 7.31 2.83 -2.10
N THR A 55 6.49 2.08 -1.38
CA THR A 55 6.39 0.62 -1.51
C THR A 55 5.48 0.23 -2.68
N PRO A 56 5.54 -1.03 -3.16
CA PRO A 56 4.57 -1.56 -4.12
C PRO A 56 3.13 -1.37 -3.67
N LEU A 57 2.82 -1.53 -2.39
CA LEU A 57 1.48 -1.33 -1.85
C LEU A 57 1.01 0.13 -1.99
N MET A 58 1.86 1.12 -1.74
CA MET A 58 1.54 2.54 -2.01
C MET A 58 1.33 2.80 -3.50
N ALA A 59 2.14 2.18 -4.35
CA ALA A 59 1.96 2.27 -5.80
C ALA A 59 0.61 1.68 -6.23
N ALA A 60 0.13 0.63 -5.55
CA ALA A 60 -1.19 0.06 -5.81
C ALA A 60 -2.32 1.02 -5.44
N CYS A 61 -2.18 1.77 -4.34
CA CYS A 61 -3.15 2.79 -3.92
C CYS A 61 -3.18 4.01 -4.85
N ARG A 62 -2.06 4.33 -5.50
CA ARG A 62 -1.95 5.47 -6.45
C ARG A 62 -2.29 5.13 -7.90
N GLY A 63 -2.22 3.84 -8.26
CA GLY A 63 -2.37 3.40 -9.64
C GLY A 63 -3.74 3.76 -10.22
N GLY A 64 -3.77 4.20 -11.48
CA GLY A 64 -5.00 4.38 -12.24
C GLY A 64 -5.35 3.08 -12.94
N TYR A 65 -6.14 2.24 -12.29
CA TYR A 65 -6.60 0.98 -12.87
C TYR A 65 -7.75 1.28 -13.84
N ALA A 66 -7.68 0.70 -15.03
CA ALA A 66 -8.72 0.90 -16.05
C ALA A 66 -10.07 0.33 -15.58
N ASP A 67 -10.01 -0.78 -14.85
CA ASP A 67 -11.16 -1.45 -14.27
C ASP A 67 -11.22 -1.24 -12.76
N PRO A 68 -12.32 -0.66 -12.21
CA PRO A 68 -12.49 -0.41 -10.78
C PRO A 68 -12.21 -1.61 -9.84
N PRO A 69 -12.57 -2.87 -10.16
CA PRO A 69 -12.31 -3.99 -9.26
C PRO A 69 -10.85 -4.47 -9.24
N GLU A 70 -10.00 -4.03 -10.17
CA GLU A 70 -8.61 -4.48 -10.23
C GLU A 70 -7.73 -3.88 -9.14
N GLN A 71 -8.00 -2.64 -8.75
CA GLN A 71 -7.25 -1.95 -7.70
C GLN A 71 -7.33 -2.67 -6.35
N PRO A 72 -8.53 -2.92 -5.76
CA PRO A 72 -8.61 -3.65 -4.49
C PRO A 72 -8.09 -5.08 -4.61
N ARG A 73 -8.23 -5.72 -5.79
CA ARG A 73 -7.66 -7.05 -6.04
C ARG A 73 -6.14 -7.05 -5.99
N MET A 74 -5.48 -6.06 -6.59
CA MET A 74 -4.02 -5.91 -6.53
C MET A 74 -3.54 -5.63 -5.12
N VAL A 75 -4.20 -4.71 -4.42
CA VAL A 75 -3.90 -4.37 -3.01
C VAL A 75 -4.00 -5.61 -2.12
N ARG A 76 -5.11 -6.34 -2.22
CA ARG A 76 -5.33 -7.59 -1.48
C ARG A 76 -4.25 -8.62 -1.77
N TYR A 77 -3.91 -8.83 -3.05
CA TYR A 77 -2.86 -9.77 -3.44
C TYR A 77 -1.50 -9.41 -2.82
N LEU A 78 -1.13 -8.13 -2.81
CA LEU A 78 0.13 -7.71 -2.19
C LEU A 78 0.13 -7.97 -0.67
N LEU A 79 -0.96 -7.65 0.02
CA LEU A 79 -1.11 -7.88 1.46
C LEU A 79 -1.06 -9.38 1.81
N GLU A 80 -1.75 -10.22 1.04
CA GLU A 80 -1.72 -11.68 1.21
C GLU A 80 -0.32 -12.28 0.97
N ASN A 81 0.56 -11.58 0.23
CA ASN A 81 1.95 -11.97 0.02
C ASN A 81 2.94 -11.28 0.99
N GLY A 82 2.44 -10.68 2.07
CA GLY A 82 3.28 -10.11 3.14
C GLY A 82 3.72 -8.66 2.93
N ALA A 83 3.01 -7.89 2.09
CA ALA A 83 3.20 -6.45 2.06
C ALA A 83 2.79 -5.83 3.40
N ASP A 84 3.64 -4.95 3.95
CA ASP A 84 3.36 -4.24 5.20
C ASP A 84 2.68 -2.89 4.90
N PRO A 85 1.42 -2.69 5.33
CA PRO A 85 0.68 -1.44 5.09
C PRO A 85 1.19 -0.23 5.88
N ASN A 86 2.00 -0.46 6.92
CA ASN A 86 2.42 0.57 7.86
C ASN A 86 3.82 1.13 7.59
N ILE A 87 4.52 0.63 6.56
CA ILE A 87 5.78 1.23 6.11
C ILE A 87 5.49 2.67 5.65
N PRO A 88 6.16 3.70 6.23
CA PRO A 88 6.02 5.07 5.77
C PRO A 88 6.99 5.37 4.62
N ASP A 89 6.56 6.22 3.69
CA ASP A 89 7.46 6.82 2.71
C ASP A 89 8.31 7.95 3.30
N LYS A 90 9.12 8.63 2.49
CA LYS A 90 9.98 9.73 2.95
C LYS A 90 9.22 10.96 3.47
N THR A 91 7.91 11.04 3.24
CA THR A 91 7.05 12.09 3.79
C THR A 91 6.29 11.65 5.04
N GLY A 92 6.47 10.40 5.47
CA GLY A 92 5.74 9.79 6.58
C GLY A 92 4.42 9.17 6.15
N LYS A 93 4.09 9.12 4.86
CA LYS A 93 2.80 8.60 4.40
C LYS A 93 2.80 7.08 4.33
N THR A 94 1.74 6.47 4.87
CA THR A 94 1.47 5.02 4.77
C THR A 94 0.59 4.70 3.56
N ALA A 95 0.40 3.41 3.25
CA ALA A 95 -0.45 3.00 2.14
C ALA A 95 -1.90 3.51 2.27
N LEU A 96 -2.45 3.52 3.49
CA LEU A 96 -3.80 4.02 3.76
C LEU A 96 -3.93 5.53 3.50
N MET A 97 -2.91 6.33 3.84
CA MET A 97 -2.90 7.76 3.51
C MET A 97 -2.85 8.00 2.00
N HIS A 98 -2.06 7.21 1.26
CA HIS A 98 -2.04 7.27 -0.21
C HIS A 98 -3.39 6.90 -0.81
N ALA A 99 -4.06 5.86 -0.28
CA ALA A 99 -5.39 5.47 -0.75
C ALA A 99 -6.43 6.60 -0.60
N CYS A 100 -6.44 7.28 0.55
CA CYS A 100 -7.32 8.41 0.78
C CYS A 100 -6.92 9.65 -0.03
N ALA A 101 -5.62 9.91 -0.17
CA ALA A 101 -5.11 11.04 -0.93
C ALA A 101 -5.38 10.92 -2.43
N GLU A 102 -5.41 9.71 -3.00
CA GLU A 102 -5.63 9.50 -4.44
C GLU A 102 -7.06 9.05 -4.79
N ARG A 103 -7.98 8.99 -3.81
CA ARG A 103 -9.35 8.50 -3.99
C ARG A 103 -9.39 7.08 -4.58
N ALA A 104 -8.58 6.18 -4.04
CA ALA A 104 -8.57 4.76 -4.39
C ALA A 104 -9.90 4.04 -4.05
N GLY A 105 -10.78 4.71 -3.30
CA GLY A 105 -12.13 4.28 -2.98
C GLY A 105 -12.23 3.44 -1.70
N PRO A 106 -13.46 3.28 -1.19
CA PRO A 106 -13.72 2.64 0.10
C PRO A 106 -13.27 1.18 0.14
N ALA A 107 -13.39 0.45 -0.98
CA ALA A 107 -12.98 -0.96 -1.05
C ALA A 107 -11.48 -1.14 -0.77
N VAL A 108 -10.63 -0.23 -1.25
CA VAL A 108 -9.17 -0.27 -1.00
C VAL A 108 -8.89 0.04 0.46
N ALA A 109 -9.54 1.05 1.02
CA ALA A 109 -9.39 1.41 2.43
C ALA A 109 -9.82 0.25 3.36
N THR A 110 -10.96 -0.39 3.09
CA THR A 110 -11.44 -1.56 3.85
C THR A 110 -10.43 -2.71 3.81
N VAL A 111 -9.86 -3.01 2.63
CA VAL A 111 -8.86 -4.08 2.50
C VAL A 111 -7.60 -3.74 3.29
N LEU A 112 -7.11 -2.51 3.24
CA LEU A 112 -5.93 -2.10 4.00
C LEU A 112 -6.17 -2.21 5.51
N LEU A 113 -7.32 -1.73 6.00
CA LEU A 113 -7.69 -1.80 7.42
C LEU A 113 -7.84 -3.25 7.90
N ALA A 114 -8.48 -4.11 7.10
CA ALA A 114 -8.64 -5.52 7.42
C ALA A 114 -7.29 -6.27 7.55
N HIS A 115 -6.24 -5.76 6.90
CA HIS A 115 -4.88 -6.30 6.97
C HIS A 115 -3.97 -5.50 7.92
N GLY A 116 -4.54 -4.75 8.86
CA GLY A 116 -3.78 -4.12 9.95
C GLY A 116 -3.12 -2.79 9.60
N ALA A 117 -3.61 -2.08 8.58
CA ALA A 117 -3.22 -0.68 8.37
C ALA A 117 -3.68 0.18 9.55
N ASP A 118 -2.78 0.99 10.10
CA ASP A 118 -3.07 1.91 11.20
C ASP A 118 -3.77 3.19 10.70
N PRO A 119 -5.07 3.42 11.01
CA PRO A 119 -5.77 4.64 10.63
C PRO A 119 -5.34 5.87 11.44
N SER A 120 -4.68 5.67 12.59
CA SER A 120 -4.25 6.73 13.50
C SER A 120 -2.87 7.29 13.15
N ALA A 121 -2.10 6.59 12.31
CA ALA A 121 -0.81 7.03 11.82
C ALA A 121 -0.89 8.45 11.23
N ARG A 122 0.20 9.20 11.40
CA ARG A 122 0.33 10.58 10.90
C ARG A 122 1.60 10.72 10.10
N ASP A 123 1.50 11.45 8.99
CA ASP A 123 2.67 11.84 8.21
C ASP A 123 3.48 12.94 8.93
N TYR A 124 4.59 13.37 8.33
CA TYR A 124 5.46 14.38 8.95
C TYR A 124 4.84 15.79 9.00
N ALA A 125 3.75 16.03 8.27
CA ALA A 125 2.95 17.24 8.39
C ALA A 125 1.85 17.11 9.46
N GLY A 126 1.72 15.95 10.11
CA GLY A 126 0.70 15.66 11.12
C GLY A 126 -0.64 15.23 10.53
N ALA A 127 -0.75 15.02 9.22
CA ALA A 127 -1.99 14.59 8.58
C ALA A 127 -2.16 13.06 8.68
N SER A 128 -3.36 12.61 9.05
CA SER A 128 -3.76 11.19 9.04
C SER A 128 -4.56 10.84 7.78
N ALA A 129 -4.84 9.55 7.57
CA ALA A 129 -5.71 9.09 6.48
C ALA A 129 -7.09 9.78 6.50
N LEU A 130 -7.63 10.03 7.70
CA LEU A 130 -8.88 10.76 7.91
C LEU A 130 -8.82 12.19 7.36
N VAL A 131 -7.73 12.92 7.63
CA VAL A 131 -7.52 14.29 7.13
C VAL A 131 -7.48 14.30 5.60
N TYR A 132 -6.82 13.31 4.98
CA TYR A 132 -6.81 13.18 3.54
C TYR A 132 -8.20 12.90 2.95
N ALA A 133 -8.99 12.01 3.54
CA ALA A 133 -10.35 11.72 3.10
C ALA A 133 -11.26 12.95 3.17
N ILE A 134 -11.18 13.73 4.26
CA ILE A 134 -11.92 14.99 4.44
C ILE A 134 -11.53 16.01 3.35
N ASN A 135 -10.23 16.22 3.13
CA ASN A 135 -9.74 17.18 2.14
C ASN A 135 -10.14 16.81 0.70
N ARG A 136 -10.35 15.52 0.42
CA ARG A 136 -10.85 15.03 -0.87
C ARG A 136 -12.37 15.01 -0.98
N GLY A 137 -13.10 15.20 0.11
CA GLY A 137 -14.56 15.09 0.16
C GLY A 137 -15.07 13.67 -0.10
N ASP A 138 -14.26 12.65 0.16
CA ASP A 138 -14.60 11.24 -0.08
C ASP A 138 -15.40 10.69 1.11
N ARG A 139 -16.72 10.85 1.04
CA ARG A 139 -17.64 10.53 2.15
C ARG A 139 -17.67 9.05 2.46
N GLU A 140 -17.64 8.21 1.43
CA GLU A 140 -17.69 6.76 1.56
C GLU A 140 -16.43 6.23 2.24
N THR A 141 -15.25 6.69 1.81
CA THR A 141 -13.98 6.30 2.44
C THR A 141 -13.87 6.88 3.85
N LEU A 142 -14.38 8.09 4.07
CA LEU A 142 -14.45 8.70 5.40
C LEU A 142 -15.28 7.85 6.37
N GLN A 143 -16.43 7.35 5.93
CA GLN A 143 -17.27 6.48 6.75
C GLN A 143 -16.54 5.18 7.12
N VAL A 144 -15.86 4.55 6.17
CA VAL A 144 -15.05 3.34 6.43
C VAL A 144 -13.97 3.58 7.49
N LEU A 145 -13.29 4.73 7.44
CA LEU A 145 -12.27 5.09 8.43
C LEU A 145 -12.89 5.34 9.81
N LEU A 146 -14.04 6.00 9.88
CA LEU A 146 -14.76 6.25 11.14
C LEU A 146 -15.25 4.95 11.77
N ASP A 147 -15.83 4.06 10.96
CA ASP A 147 -16.31 2.75 11.41
C ASP A 147 -15.16 1.90 11.95
N ALA A 148 -13.98 1.96 11.31
CA ALA A 148 -12.79 1.26 11.80
C ALA A 148 -12.20 1.90 13.07
N SER A 149 -12.34 3.22 13.24
CA SER A 149 -11.83 3.92 14.42
C SER A 149 -12.74 3.83 15.64
N TRP A 150 -14.05 3.61 15.46
CA TRP A 150 -15.04 3.58 16.55
C TRP A 150 -15.68 2.20 16.77
N GLY A 151 -15.58 1.31 15.78
CA GLY A 151 -16.17 -0.03 15.81
C GLY A 151 -15.38 -1.09 16.59
N GLY A 152 -14.24 -0.73 17.18
CA GLY A 152 -13.48 -1.61 18.08
C GLY A 152 -14.15 -1.82 19.45
N ASP A 153 -15.10 -0.97 19.83
CA ASP A 153 -15.71 -0.95 21.18
C ASP A 153 -17.20 -1.37 21.22
N ALA A 154 -17.81 -1.81 20.11
CA ALA A 154 -19.28 -1.95 20.03
C ALA A 154 -19.82 -3.36 19.71
N ARG A 155 -19.12 -4.44 20.11
CA ARG A 155 -19.66 -5.83 20.05
C ARG A 155 -19.26 -6.72 21.23
N GLY A 156 -19.05 -6.13 22.41
CA GLY A 156 -18.84 -6.86 23.65
C GLY A 156 -20.00 -6.71 24.64
N ASP A 157 -21.19 -7.15 24.26
CA ASP A 157 -22.31 -7.42 25.17
C ASP A 157 -23.03 -8.71 24.72
#